data_AF-G7EBD7-F1
#
_entry.id   AF-G7EBD7-F1
#
_cell.length_a   1.000
_cell.length_b   1.000
_cell.length_c   1.000
_cell.angle_alpha   90.00
_cell.angle_beta   90.00
_cell.angle_gamma   90.00
#
_symmetry.space_group_name_H-M   'P 1'
#
loop_
_entity.id
_entity.type
_entity.pdbx_description
1 polymer ?
#
loop_
_entity_poly.entity_id
_entity_poly.type
_entity_poly.pdbx_seq_one_letter_code
_entity_poly.pdbx_strand_id
1 'polypeptide(L)'
;MNLLNSDHFWQFACTLYAKPEQQTTLLALQNQQGKNVNLCLLLLYLDSLNLSINTQQLNELTQVVSEFDTHVLQPLRAARSYLKTNQNTISDYATIRAELLSTELKLEKQQQHILIEAVNEFEMLEVIKSNNIKLYVRLV
;
A
#
# COMPACT_ATOMS: atom_id res chain seq x y z
N MET A 1 -19.71 -9.29 12.83
CA MET A 1 -18.31 -8.85 12.62
C MET A 1 -18.36 -7.37 12.32
N ASN A 2 -17.56 -6.53 13.00
CA ASN A 2 -17.52 -5.10 12.66
C ASN A 2 -16.69 -4.96 11.38
N LEU A 3 -17.31 -4.46 10.31
CA LEU A 3 -16.65 -4.19 9.04
C LEU A 3 -15.54 -3.15 9.25
N LEU A 4 -14.35 -3.43 8.72
CA LEU A 4 -13.27 -2.46 8.67
C LEU A 4 -13.66 -1.31 7.76
N ASN A 5 -13.29 -0.09 8.16
CA ASN A 5 -13.63 1.13 7.44
C ASN A 5 -12.41 1.66 6.68
N SER A 6 -12.60 1.99 5.39
CA SER A 6 -11.51 2.45 4.53
C SER A 6 -10.94 3.81 4.90
N ASP A 7 -11.73 4.72 5.48
CA ASP A 7 -11.21 6.02 5.94
C ASP A 7 -10.39 5.88 7.21
N HIS A 8 -10.75 4.96 8.12
CA HIS A 8 -9.91 4.63 9.28
C HIS A 8 -8.57 4.03 8.84
N PHE A 9 -8.59 3.13 7.85
CA PHE A 9 -7.36 2.58 7.30
C PHE A 9 -6.50 3.66 6.64
N TRP A 10 -7.09 4.54 5.84
CA TRP A 10 -6.38 5.68 5.23
C TRP A 10 -5.73 6.58 6.28
N GLN A 11 -6.47 6.93 7.34
CA GLN A 11 -5.94 7.75 8.43
C GLN A 11 -4.77 7.07 9.17
N PHE A 12 -4.88 5.76 9.39
CA PHE A 12 -3.80 4.96 9.95
C PHE A 12 -2.57 5.00 9.03
N ALA A 13 -2.76 4.76 7.73
CA ALA A 13 -1.69 4.78 6.74
C ALA A 13 -0.96 6.14 6.70
N CYS A 14 -1.70 7.25 6.65
CA CYS A 14 -1.11 8.59 6.70
C CYS A 14 -0.30 8.82 7.98
N THR A 15 -0.83 8.40 9.13
CA THR A 15 -0.16 8.55 10.44
C THR A 15 1.12 7.74 10.52
N LEU A 16 1.11 6.51 9.98
CA LEU A 16 2.29 5.65 9.97
C LEU A 16 3.35 6.20 9.01
N TYR A 17 2.93 6.62 7.81
CA TYR A 17 3.83 7.13 6.78
C TYR A 17 4.46 8.48 7.13
N ALA A 18 3.82 9.27 8.00
CA ALA A 18 4.40 10.51 8.54
C ALA A 18 5.67 10.27 9.40
N LYS A 19 5.93 9.03 9.83
CA LYS A 19 7.14 8.68 10.61
C LYS A 19 8.30 8.39 9.65
N PRO A 20 9.42 9.14 9.71
CA PRO A 20 10.54 8.99 8.76
C PRO A 20 11.11 7.57 8.67
N GLU A 21 11.21 6.88 9.81
CA GLU A 21 11.69 5.50 9.86
C GLU A 21 10.77 4.55 9.09
N GLN A 22 9.44 4.69 9.28
CA GLN A 22 8.44 3.85 8.60
C GLN A 22 8.42 4.13 7.10
N GLN A 23 8.48 5.40 6.72
CA GLN A 23 8.60 5.80 5.32
C GLN A 23 9.83 5.14 4.67
N THR A 24 10.99 5.22 5.34
CA THR A 24 12.24 4.63 4.86
C THR A 24 12.11 3.12 4.69
N THR A 25 11.54 2.41 5.67
CA THR A 25 11.33 0.96 5.61
C THR A 25 10.37 0.56 4.49
N LEU A 26 9.22 1.24 4.37
CA LEU A 26 8.22 0.93 3.34
C LEU A 26 8.77 1.18 1.93
N LEU A 27 9.53 2.27 1.74
CA LEU A 27 10.20 2.55 0.48
C LEU A 27 11.30 1.52 0.18
N ALA A 28 12.03 1.02 1.17
CA ALA A 28 13.00 -0.05 0.97
C ALA A 28 12.31 -1.35 0.53
N LEU A 29 11.20 -1.74 1.18
CA LEU A 29 10.41 -2.90 0.79
C LEU A 29 9.88 -2.79 -0.65
N GLN A 30 9.40 -1.60 -1.04
CA GLN A 30 8.95 -1.34 -2.41
C GLN A 30 10.08 -1.46 -3.42
N ASN A 31 11.18 -0.71 -3.20
CA ASN A 31 12.23 -0.56 -4.21
C ASN A 31 13.15 -1.78 -4.32
N GLN A 32 13.40 -2.49 -3.20
CA GLN A 32 14.35 -3.60 -3.16
C GLN A 32 13.67 -4.96 -3.34
N GLN A 33 12.44 -5.11 -2.86
CA GLN A 33 11.73 -6.40 -2.85
C GLN A 33 10.44 -6.38 -3.69
N GLY A 34 10.13 -5.27 -4.36
CA GLY A 34 8.93 -5.15 -5.20
C GLY A 34 7.62 -5.26 -4.41
N LYS A 35 7.65 -5.04 -3.09
CA LYS A 35 6.47 -5.21 -2.24
C LYS A 35 5.48 -4.08 -2.44
N ASN A 36 4.19 -4.40 -2.42
CA ASN A 36 3.14 -3.40 -2.48
C ASN A 36 3.04 -2.66 -1.13
N VAL A 37 3.21 -1.34 -1.15
CA VAL A 37 3.20 -0.51 0.07
C VAL A 37 1.83 -0.49 0.74
N ASN A 38 0.74 -0.42 -0.02
CA ASN A 38 -0.62 -0.42 0.54
C ASN A 38 -0.97 -1.76 1.21
N LEU A 39 -0.48 -2.88 0.68
CA LEU A 39 -0.59 -4.18 1.32
C LEU A 39 0.25 -4.23 2.60
N CYS A 40 1.50 -3.75 2.59
CA CYS A 40 2.28 -3.62 3.82
C CYS A 40 1.56 -2.80 4.89
N LEU A 41 0.97 -1.66 4.50
CA LEU A 41 0.21 -0.78 5.38
C LEU A 41 -1.03 -1.49 5.95
N LEU A 42 -1.75 -2.26 5.12
CA LEU A 42 -2.91 -3.05 5.56
C LEU A 42 -2.50 -4.08 6.61
N LEU A 43 -1.41 -4.83 6.39
CA LEU A 43 -0.97 -5.86 7.33
C LEU A 43 -0.60 -5.26 8.69
N LEU A 44 0.05 -4.08 8.69
CA LEU A 44 0.36 -3.33 9.91
C LEU A 44 -0.90 -2.77 10.58
N TYR A 45 -1.89 -2.36 9.80
CA TYR A 45 -3.18 -1.91 10.32
C TYR A 45 -3.92 -3.06 11.02
N LEU A 46 -4.00 -4.23 10.40
CA LEU A 46 -4.58 -5.43 10.99
C LEU A 46 -3.84 -5.86 12.27
N ASP A 47 -2.50 -5.75 12.27
CA ASP A 47 -1.71 -6.01 13.47
C ASP A 47 -2.04 -5.04 14.61
N SER A 48 -2.32 -3.77 14.32
CA SER A 48 -2.76 -2.80 15.33
C SER A 48 -4.13 -3.10 15.93
N LEU A 49 -4.94 -3.90 15.22
CA LEU A 49 -6.27 -4.34 15.64
C LEU A 49 -6.28 -5.75 16.23
N ASN A 50 -5.12 -6.41 16.38
CA ASN A 50 -5.01 -7.81 16.80
C ASN A 50 -5.76 -8.80 15.89
N LEU A 51 -5.91 -8.45 14.62
CA LEU A 51 -6.55 -9.28 13.61
C LEU A 51 -5.48 -10.03 12.83
N SER A 52 -5.60 -11.36 12.76
CA SER A 52 -4.66 -12.20 12.01
C SER A 52 -5.23 -12.64 10.67
N ILE A 53 -4.37 -12.73 9.66
CA ILE A 53 -4.67 -13.40 8.39
C ILE A 53 -3.80 -14.63 8.21
N ASN A 54 -4.30 -15.61 7.46
CA ASN A 54 -3.54 -16.78 7.05
C ASN A 54 -2.87 -16.58 5.67
N THR A 55 -2.07 -17.57 5.25
CA THR A 55 -1.34 -17.52 3.97
C THR A 55 -2.28 -17.46 2.75
N GLN A 56 -3.44 -18.13 2.80
CA GLN A 56 -4.40 -18.10 1.71
C GLN A 56 -4.98 -16.69 1.54
N GLN A 57 -5.45 -16.08 2.63
CA GLN A 57 -5.96 -14.71 2.64
C GLN A 57 -4.89 -13.71 2.17
N LEU A 58 -3.63 -13.88 2.57
CA LEU A 58 -2.53 -13.04 2.08
C LEU A 58 -2.32 -13.19 0.57
N ASN A 59 -2.41 -14.40 0.03
CA ASN A 59 -2.29 -14.65 -1.40
C ASN A 59 -3.42 -13.97 -2.18
N GLU A 60 -4.65 -14.06 -1.67
CA GLU A 60 -5.82 -13.38 -2.25
C GLU A 60 -5.62 -11.86 -2.28
N LEU A 61 -5.20 -11.25 -1.15
CA LEU A 61 -4.90 -9.82 -1.11
C LEU A 61 -3.75 -9.43 -2.07
N THR A 62 -2.75 -10.29 -2.22
CA THR A 62 -1.64 -10.07 -3.15
C THR A 62 -2.12 -10.07 -4.60
N GLN A 63 -3.04 -10.97 -4.97
CA GLN A 63 -3.64 -11.00 -6.30
C GLN A 63 -4.46 -9.74 -6.55
N VAL A 64 -5.31 -9.36 -5.59
CA VAL A 64 -6.16 -8.15 -5.65
C VAL A 64 -5.34 -6.90 -5.93
N VAL A 65 -4.19 -6.71 -5.26
CA VAL A 65 -3.35 -5.53 -5.50
C VAL A 65 -2.52 -5.63 -6.78
N SER A 66 -2.15 -6.84 -7.22
CA SER A 66 -1.25 -7.02 -8.36
C SER A 66 -1.82 -6.48 -9.67
N GLU A 67 -3.11 -6.72 -9.93
CA GLU A 67 -3.75 -6.26 -11.17
C GLU A 67 -3.81 -4.72 -11.21
N PHE A 68 -4.24 -4.11 -10.11
CA PHE A 68 -4.27 -2.65 -9.97
C PHE A 68 -2.86 -2.04 -10.05
N ASP A 69 -1.87 -2.66 -9.43
CA ASP A 69 -0.48 -2.21 -9.52
C ASP A 69 0.03 -2.23 -10.95
N THR A 70 -0.09 -3.37 -11.62
CA THR A 70 0.46 -3.57 -12.97
C THR A 70 -0.17 -2.61 -13.98
N HIS A 71 -1.48 -2.41 -13.91
CA HIS A 71 -2.19 -1.62 -14.92
C HIS A 71 -2.30 -0.12 -14.59
N VAL A 72 -2.21 0.26 -13.31
CA VAL A 72 -2.51 1.63 -12.88
C VAL A 72 -1.34 2.29 -12.16
N LEU A 73 -0.87 1.74 -11.04
CA LEU A 73 0.13 2.42 -10.20
C LEU A 73 1.56 2.32 -10.75
N GLN A 74 1.97 1.18 -11.29
CA GLN A 74 3.31 1.01 -11.86
C GLN A 74 3.54 1.92 -13.07
N PRO A 75 2.62 2.02 -14.06
CA PRO A 75 2.77 2.96 -15.16
C PRO A 75 2.88 4.42 -14.69
N LEU A 76 2.07 4.82 -13.69
CA LEU A 76 2.11 6.17 -13.14
C LEU A 76 3.43 6.47 -12.43
N ARG A 77 3.93 5.52 -11.62
CA ARG A 77 5.24 5.63 -10.94
C ARG A 77 6.39 5.68 -11.95
N ALA A 78 6.31 4.89 -13.02
CA ALA A 78 7.29 4.90 -14.10
C ALA A 78 7.31 6.27 -14.82
N ALA A 79 6.13 6.83 -15.15
CA ALA A 79 6.01 8.16 -15.73
C ALA A 79 6.61 9.24 -14.80
N ARG A 80 6.25 9.24 -13.51
CA ARG A 80 6.80 10.20 -12.54
C ARG A 80 8.33 10.06 -12.38
N SER A 81 8.85 8.84 -12.41
CA SER A 81 10.30 8.57 -12.36
C SER A 81 11.02 9.10 -13.61
N TYR A 82 10.49 8.80 -14.80
CA TYR A 82 11.02 9.31 -16.06
C TYR A 82 11.07 10.84 -16.08
N LEU A 83 9.98 11.50 -15.69
CA LEU A 83 9.93 12.97 -15.66
C LEU A 83 10.92 13.56 -14.65
N LYS A 84 11.13 12.91 -13.50
CA LYS A 84 12.13 13.34 -12.52
C LYS A 84 13.54 13.30 -13.10
N THR A 85 13.89 12.23 -13.81
CA THR A 85 15.20 12.09 -14.46
C THR A 85 15.43 13.14 -15.55
N ASN A 86 14.37 13.54 -16.26
CA ASN A 86 14.41 14.49 -17.37
C ASN A 86 13.91 15.90 -17.00
N GLN A 87 13.90 16.24 -15.70
CA GLN A 87 13.24 17.47 -15.21
C GLN A 87 13.73 18.77 -15.87
N ASN A 88 14.98 18.81 -16.34
CA ASN A 88 15.57 19.99 -16.98
C ASN A 88 15.09 20.22 -18.43
N THR A 89 14.50 19.22 -19.08
CA THR A 89 14.00 19.32 -20.47
C THR A 89 12.48 19.45 -20.54
N ILE A 90 11.79 19.35 -19.40
CA ILE A 90 10.34 19.40 -19.30
C ILE A 90 9.92 20.79 -18.87
N SER A 91 9.23 21.51 -19.76
CA SER A 91 8.54 22.74 -19.39
C SER A 91 7.51 22.46 -18.32
N ASP A 92 7.43 23.33 -17.30
CA ASP A 92 6.47 23.23 -16.21
C ASP A 92 6.53 21.91 -15.40
N TYR A 93 7.73 21.34 -15.27
CA TYR A 93 7.96 20.09 -14.52
C TYR A 93 7.37 20.11 -13.10
N ALA A 94 7.46 21.23 -12.39
CA ALA A 94 6.97 21.34 -11.02
C ALA A 94 5.46 21.08 -10.91
N THR A 95 4.67 21.68 -11.80
CA THR A 95 3.22 21.53 -11.86
C THR A 95 2.84 20.11 -12.27
N ILE A 96 3.42 19.61 -13.36
CA ILE A 96 3.17 18.24 -13.87
C ILE A 96 3.49 17.20 -12.78
N ARG A 97 4.63 17.37 -12.08
CA ARG A 97 5.01 16.49 -10.97
C ARG A 97 3.98 16.51 -9.84
N ALA A 98 3.49 17.70 -9.46
CA ALA A 98 2.51 17.85 -8.38
C ALA A 98 1.18 17.19 -8.74
N GLU A 99 0.70 17.34 -9.97
CA GLU A 99 -0.53 16.72 -10.45
C GLU A 99 -0.43 15.20 -10.52
N LEU A 100 0.69 14.66 -11.02
CA LEU A 100 0.94 13.22 -11.04
C LEU A 100 1.02 12.64 -9.63
N LEU A 101 1.69 13.33 -8.70
CA LEU A 101 1.75 12.90 -7.30
C LEU A 101 0.36 12.92 -6.64
N SER A 102 -0.44 13.97 -6.89
CA SER A 102 -1.83 14.03 -6.40
C SER A 102 -2.67 12.88 -6.95
N THR A 103 -2.49 12.55 -8.23
CA THR A 103 -3.17 11.42 -8.88
C THR A 103 -2.72 10.09 -8.29
N GLU A 104 -1.42 9.90 -8.07
CA GLU A 104 -0.86 8.69 -7.44
C GLU A 104 -1.47 8.47 -6.05
N LEU A 105 -1.54 9.50 -5.21
CA LEU A 105 -2.15 9.42 -3.88
C LEU A 105 -3.64 9.05 -3.92
N LYS A 106 -4.40 9.58 -4.89
CA LYS A 106 -5.82 9.22 -5.06
C LYS A 106 -5.99 7.75 -5.43
N LEU A 107 -5.13 7.24 -6.33
CA LEU A 107 -5.16 5.85 -6.77
C LEU A 107 -4.67 4.89 -5.66
N GLU A 108 -3.68 5.30 -4.86
CA GLU A 108 -3.26 4.57 -3.67
C GLU A 108 -4.40 4.49 -2.63
N LYS A 109 -5.13 5.58 -2.39
CA LYS A 109 -6.34 5.55 -1.54
C LYS A 109 -7.39 4.58 -2.09
N GLN A 110 -7.58 4.53 -3.41
CA GLN A 110 -8.51 3.59 -4.03
C GLN A 110 -8.07 2.13 -3.85
N GLN A 111 -6.78 1.83 -4.02
CA GLN A 111 -6.26 0.48 -3.77
C GLN A 111 -6.44 0.07 -2.29
N GLN A 112 -6.28 1.00 -1.35
CA GLN A 112 -6.58 0.75 0.06
C GLN A 112 -8.06 0.45 0.33
N HIS A 113 -8.97 1.11 -0.40
CA HIS A 113 -10.40 0.81 -0.32
C HIS A 113 -10.68 -0.62 -0.82
N ILE A 114 -10.16 -0.99 -1.99
CA ILE A 114 -10.29 -2.35 -2.57
C ILE A 114 -9.76 -3.42 -1.59
N LEU A 115 -8.63 -3.14 -0.93
CA LEU A 115 -8.06 -4.01 0.09
C LEU A 115 -8.99 -4.20 1.30
N ILE A 116 -9.67 -3.15 1.73
CA ILE A 116 -10.63 -3.22 2.85
C ILE A 116 -11.87 -4.00 2.45
N GLU A 117 -12.38 -3.80 1.24
CA GLU A 117 -13.48 -4.62 0.70
C GLU A 117 -13.10 -6.10 0.71
N ALA A 118 -11.92 -6.46 0.20
CA ALA A 118 -11.44 -7.84 0.19
C ALA A 118 -11.30 -8.44 1.60
N VAL A 119 -10.69 -7.72 2.55
CA VAL A 119 -10.54 -8.20 3.93
C VAL A 119 -11.88 -8.37 4.64
N ASN A 120 -12.87 -7.54 4.33
CA ASN A 120 -14.18 -7.63 4.96
C ASN A 120 -14.96 -8.90 4.56
N GLU A 121 -14.57 -9.56 3.47
CA GLU A 121 -15.11 -10.87 3.05
C GLU A 121 -14.42 -12.05 3.78
N PHE A 122 -13.36 -11.80 4.55
CA PHE A 122 -12.60 -12.84 5.22
C PHE A 122 -13.16 -13.19 6.60
N GLU A 123 -13.09 -14.47 6.95
CA GLU A 123 -13.20 -14.90 8.34
C GLU A 123 -11.87 -14.58 9.06
N MET A 124 -11.90 -13.56 9.93
CA MET A 124 -10.74 -13.12 10.71
C MET A 124 -10.72 -13.82 12.07
N LEU A 125 -9.52 -14.23 12.50
CA LEU A 125 -9.30 -14.72 13.86
C LEU A 125 -8.66 -13.60 14.70
N GLU A 126 -9.32 -13.25 15.81
CA GLU A 126 -8.75 -12.38 16.85
C GLU A 126 -7.66 -13.14 17.61
N VAL A 127 -6.44 -12.61 17.60
CA VAL A 127 -5.28 -13.24 18.25
C VAL A 127 -4.53 -12.20 19.05
N ILE A 128 -4.11 -12.54 20.28
CA ILE A 128 -3.47 -11.64 21.27
C ILE A 128 -2.22 -10.90 20.73
N LYS A 129 -1.61 -11.39 19.64
CA LYS A 129 -0.47 -10.75 18.97
C LYS A 129 -0.29 -11.27 17.54
N SER A 130 -1.00 -10.71 16.57
CA SER A 130 -0.76 -11.02 15.15
C SER A 130 0.58 -10.43 14.67
N ASN A 131 1.13 -11.02 13.61
CA ASN A 131 2.32 -10.50 12.95
C ASN A 131 2.21 -10.76 11.44
N ASN A 132 1.20 -10.13 10.85
CA ASN A 132 0.83 -10.33 9.46
C ASN A 132 1.95 -9.87 8.52
N ILE A 133 2.67 -8.79 8.88
CA ILE A 133 3.76 -8.28 8.05
C ILE A 133 4.90 -9.30 7.87
N LYS A 134 5.16 -10.16 8.86
CA LYS A 134 6.16 -11.23 8.73
C LYS A 134 5.75 -12.30 7.72
N LEU A 135 4.46 -12.54 7.49
CA LEU A 135 4.01 -13.48 6.46
C LEU A 135 4.37 -12.96 5.06
N TYR A 136 4.36 -11.64 4.87
CA TYR A 136 4.57 -11.02 3.57
C TYR A 136 6.03 -10.70 3.26
N VAL A 137 6.80 -10.27 4.26
CA VAL A 137 8.21 -9.85 4.09
C VAL A 137 9.20 -11.04 4.12
N ARG A 138 8.80 -12.21 4.65
CA ARG A 138 9.67 -13.41 4.74
C ARG A 138 9.74 -14.29 3.48
N LEU A 139 8.98 -13.99 2.43
CA LEU A 139 8.96 -14.79 1.19
C LEU A 139 10.16 -14.51 0.26
N VAL A 140 11.38 -14.48 0.80
CA VAL A 140 12.63 -14.53 0.02
C VAL A 140 13.38 -15.81 0.38
#